data_AF-A0A3C0N2W9-F1
#
_entry.id   AF-A0A3C0N2W9-F1
#
_cell.length_a   1.000
_cell.length_b   1.000
_cell.length_c   1.000
_cell.angle_alpha   90.00
_cell.angle_beta   90.00
_cell.angle_gamma   90.00
#
_symmetry.space_group_name_H-M   'P 1'
#
loop_
_entity.id
_entity.type
_entity.pdbx_description
1 polymer ?
#
loop_
_entity_poly.entity_id
_entity_poly.type
_entity_poly.pdbx_seq_one_letter_code
_entity_poly.pdbx_strand_id
1 'polypeptide(L)'
;VKGVKPGYIDGAIERLLPEVFAALEPMWSEGIQTGDPVGHLSQNRSRTADALLGITDARIEKTSNGIVRGAYNKLRSSAKSDVEEAVPGLAKIIDNYAKG
;
A
#
# COMPACT_ATOMS: atom_id res chain seq x y z
N VAL A 1 -7.46 7.70 18.66
CA VAL A 1 -8.24 6.65 17.97
C VAL A 1 -9.26 6.02 18.92
N LYS A 2 -10.47 6.57 19.05
CA LYS A 2 -11.56 5.97 19.86
C LYS A 2 -12.62 5.45 18.88
N GLY A 3 -13.01 4.17 18.99
CA GLY A 3 -14.11 3.59 18.20
C GLY A 3 -13.76 2.42 17.27
N VAL A 4 -12.49 2.02 17.17
CA VAL A 4 -12.10 0.80 16.44
C VAL A 4 -12.19 -0.40 17.38
N LYS A 5 -12.90 -1.47 16.99
CA LYS A 5 -12.98 -2.69 17.79
C LYS A 5 -11.57 -3.27 18.00
N PRO A 6 -11.24 -3.78 19.19
CA PRO A 6 -10.01 -4.54 19.39
C PRO A 6 -9.87 -5.64 18.33
N GLY A 7 -8.69 -5.79 17.73
CA GLY A 7 -8.40 -6.77 16.67
C GLY A 7 -8.91 -6.43 15.26
N TYR A 8 -9.65 -5.33 15.08
CA TYR A 8 -10.12 -4.94 13.75
C TYR A 8 -8.96 -4.51 12.84
N ILE A 9 -7.97 -3.79 13.39
CA ILE A 9 -6.80 -3.34 12.63
C ILE A 9 -5.97 -4.55 12.20
N ASP A 10 -5.66 -5.45 13.13
CA ASP A 10 -4.87 -6.66 12.86
C ASP A 10 -5.53 -7.51 11.77
N GLY A 11 -6.84 -7.78 11.91
CA GLY A 11 -7.59 -8.53 10.90
C GLY A 11 -7.74 -7.80 9.56
N ALA A 12 -7.66 -6.46 9.53
CA ALA A 12 -7.62 -5.71 8.28
C ALA A 12 -6.24 -5.82 7.61
N ILE A 13 -5.16 -5.73 8.39
CA ILE A 13 -3.79 -5.91 7.91
C ILE A 13 -3.62 -7.32 7.32
N GLU A 14 -4.02 -8.36 8.03
CA GLU A 14 -3.93 -9.75 7.57
C GLU A 14 -4.63 -9.98 6.23
N ARG A 15 -5.78 -9.32 6.01
CA ARG A 15 -6.53 -9.43 4.75
C ARG A 15 -5.88 -8.66 3.60
N LEU A 16 -5.25 -7.52 3.89
CA LEU A 16 -4.65 -6.66 2.88
C LEU A 16 -3.24 -7.10 2.50
N LEU A 17 -2.50 -7.74 3.42
CA LEU A 17 -1.11 -8.14 3.22
C LEU A 17 -0.86 -8.94 1.93
N PRO A 18 -1.67 -9.96 1.57
CA PRO A 18 -1.47 -10.68 0.32
C PRO A 18 -1.60 -9.78 -0.92
N GLU A 19 -2.59 -8.88 -0.94
CA GLU A 19 -2.79 -7.93 -2.04
C GLU A 19 -1.66 -6.89 -2.10
N VAL A 20 -1.17 -6.45 -0.93
CA VAL A 20 0.00 -5.55 -0.82
C VAL A 20 1.23 -6.19 -1.42
N PHE A 21 1.55 -7.43 -1.06
CA PHE A 21 2.71 -8.12 -1.63
C PHE A 21 2.57 -8.34 -3.14
N ALA A 22 1.39 -8.75 -3.61
CA ALA A 22 1.15 -8.91 -5.04
C ALA A 22 1.31 -7.59 -5.81
N ALA A 23 0.87 -6.46 -5.25
CA ALA A 23 1.03 -5.15 -5.87
C ALA A 23 2.49 -4.67 -5.90
N LEU A 24 3.29 -5.02 -4.88
CA LEU A 24 4.68 -4.61 -4.76
C LEU A 24 5.67 -5.52 -5.50
N GLU A 25 5.31 -6.78 -5.74
CA GLU A 25 6.20 -7.79 -6.33
C GLU A 25 6.92 -7.32 -7.61
N PRO A 26 6.26 -6.69 -8.60
CA PRO A 26 6.95 -6.25 -9.81
C PRO A 26 8.05 -5.22 -9.52
N MET A 27 7.77 -4.26 -8.64
CA MET A 27 8.74 -3.23 -8.27
C MET A 27 9.85 -3.80 -7.38
N TRP A 28 9.52 -4.75 -6.51
CA TRP A 28 10.52 -5.45 -5.72
C TRP A 28 11.49 -6.23 -6.60
N SER A 29 10.96 -6.96 -7.59
CA SER A 29 11.73 -7.73 -8.57
C SER A 29 12.63 -6.84 -9.45
N GLU A 30 12.15 -5.68 -9.91
CA GLU A 30 12.98 -4.66 -10.57
C GLU A 30 14.14 -4.21 -9.67
N GLY A 31 13.86 -3.99 -8.38
CA GLY A 31 14.84 -3.60 -7.39
C GLY A 31 15.89 -4.69 -7.08
N ILE A 32 15.48 -5.96 -7.07
CA ILE A 32 16.40 -7.10 -6.97
C ILE A 32 17.35 -7.15 -8.18
N GLN A 33 16.84 -6.93 -9.40
CA GLN A 33 17.66 -6.93 -10.62
C GLN A 33 18.71 -5.81 -10.61
N THR A 34 18.42 -4.69 -9.97
CA THR A 34 19.35 -3.56 -9.80
C THR A 34 20.23 -3.67 -8.56
N GLY A 35 19.99 -4.67 -7.70
CA GLY A 35 20.76 -4.95 -6.49
C GLY A 35 20.37 -4.13 -5.25
N ASP A 36 19.34 -3.29 -5.33
CA ASP A 36 18.85 -2.49 -4.20
C ASP A 36 17.31 -2.40 -4.20
N PRO A 37 16.61 -3.45 -3.75
CA PRO A 37 15.14 -3.45 -3.71
C PRO A 37 14.54 -2.41 -2.77
N VAL A 38 15.22 -2.10 -1.66
CA VAL A 38 14.78 -1.09 -0.70
C VAL A 38 14.89 0.31 -1.29
N GLY A 39 16.03 0.62 -1.89
CA GLY A 39 16.25 1.87 -2.60
C GLY A 39 15.31 2.03 -3.78
N HIS A 40 15.06 0.97 -4.55
CA HIS A 40 14.16 1.03 -5.70
C HIS A 40 12.72 1.39 -5.31
N LEU A 41 12.15 0.75 -4.28
CA LEU A 41 10.82 1.15 -3.79
C LEU A 41 10.82 2.60 -3.26
N SER A 42 11.86 3.00 -2.53
CA SER A 42 11.95 4.34 -1.95
C SER A 42 12.09 5.45 -3.01
N GLN A 43 12.87 5.21 -4.05
CA GLN A 43 13.05 6.11 -5.19
C GLN A 43 11.76 6.23 -6.02
N ASN A 44 11.01 5.13 -6.11
CA ASN A 44 9.76 5.06 -6.83
C ASN A 44 8.52 5.24 -5.93
N ARG A 45 8.65 5.94 -4.78
CA ARG A 45 7.61 6.04 -3.74
C ARG A 45 6.21 6.43 -4.25
N SER A 46 6.11 7.33 -5.24
CA SER A 46 4.80 7.67 -5.83
C SER A 46 4.17 6.48 -6.55
N ARG A 47 4.95 5.75 -7.37
CA ARG A 47 4.47 4.54 -8.06
C ARG A 47 4.12 3.45 -7.04
N THR A 48 4.92 3.31 -5.99
CA THR A 48 4.65 2.39 -4.89
C THR A 48 3.35 2.74 -4.17
N ALA A 49 3.13 4.02 -3.84
CA ALA A 49 1.91 4.47 -3.18
C ALA A 49 0.68 4.26 -4.07
N ASP A 50 0.79 4.53 -5.37
CA ASP A 50 -0.30 4.27 -6.32
C ASP A 50 -0.61 2.77 -6.45
N ALA A 51 0.39 1.90 -6.45
CA ALA A 51 0.19 0.45 -6.46
C ALA A 51 -0.56 -0.03 -5.19
N LEU A 52 -0.15 0.44 -4.01
CA LEU A 52 -0.76 0.08 -2.73
C LEU A 52 -2.20 0.56 -2.63
N LEU A 53 -2.44 1.82 -3.00
CA LEU A 53 -3.77 2.40 -2.91
C LEU A 53 -4.70 1.93 -4.05
N GLY A 54 -4.12 1.44 -5.15
CA GLY A 54 -4.83 0.74 -6.23
C GLY A 54 -5.66 -0.45 -5.72
N ILE A 55 -5.21 -1.10 -4.65
CA ILE A 55 -5.92 -2.21 -3.98
C ILE A 55 -7.30 -1.75 -3.47
N THR A 56 -7.35 -0.57 -2.85
CA THR A 56 -8.61 0.02 -2.36
C THR A 56 -9.38 0.70 -3.49
N ASP A 57 -8.69 1.27 -4.48
CA ASP A 57 -9.32 1.90 -5.65
C ASP A 57 -10.21 0.86 -6.39
N ALA A 58 -9.69 -0.35 -6.63
CA ALA A 58 -10.42 -1.43 -7.29
C ALA A 58 -11.71 -1.88 -6.56
N ARG A 59 -11.78 -1.67 -5.23
CA ARG A 59 -12.97 -1.97 -4.42
C ARG A 59 -14.04 -0.89 -4.58
N ILE A 60 -13.61 0.36 -4.68
CA ILE A 60 -14.50 1.52 -4.84
C ILE A 60 -15.04 1.60 -6.27
N GLU A 61 -14.27 1.19 -7.28
CA GLU A 61 -14.75 1.09 -8.66
C GLU A 61 -15.97 0.16 -8.80
N LYS A 62 -16.00 -0.93 -8.03
CA LYS A 62 -17.11 -1.89 -7.99
C LYS A 62 -18.37 -1.34 -7.30
N THR A 63 -18.29 -0.19 -6.63
CA THR A 63 -19.42 0.43 -5.93
C THR A 63 -20.24 1.28 -6.91
N SER A 64 -21.56 1.06 -6.98
CA SER A 64 -22.48 1.87 -7.80
C SER A 64 -22.89 3.21 -7.15
N ASN A 65 -22.58 3.40 -5.86
CA ASN A 65 -22.91 4.62 -5.11
C ASN A 65 -21.91 5.76 -5.39
N GLY A 66 -22.35 6.76 -6.17
CA GLY A 66 -21.54 7.92 -6.55
C GLY A 66 -21.10 8.81 -5.38
N ILE A 67 -21.87 8.88 -4.30
CA ILE A 67 -21.52 9.66 -3.11
C ILE A 67 -20.34 9.01 -2.39
N VAL A 68 -20.39 7.69 -2.22
CA VAL A 68 -19.30 6.90 -1.61
C VAL A 68 -18.02 7.03 -2.43
N ARG A 69 -18.12 6.92 -3.76
CA ARG A 69 -16.98 7.12 -4.66
C ARG A 69 -16.38 8.51 -4.55
N GLY A 70 -17.21 9.56 -4.55
CA GLY A 70 -16.75 10.95 -4.44
C GLY A 70 -16.08 11.26 -3.10
N ALA A 71 -16.62 10.74 -1.99
CA ALA A 71 -16.02 10.87 -0.67
C ALA A 71 -14.67 10.13 -0.60
N TYR A 72 -14.60 8.91 -1.13
CA TYR A 72 -13.37 8.14 -1.20
C TYR A 72 -12.27 8.86 -1.99
N ASN A 73 -12.56 9.36 -3.20
CA ASN A 73 -11.56 10.01 -4.05
C ASN A 73 -10.88 11.21 -3.36
N LYS A 74 -11.63 11.97 -2.56
CA LYS A 74 -11.08 13.07 -1.77
C LYS A 74 -10.11 12.57 -0.70
N LEU A 75 -10.49 11.54 0.07
CA LEU A 75 -9.65 10.92 1.10
C LEU A 75 -8.43 10.22 0.51
N ARG A 76 -8.59 9.58 -0.64
CA ARG A 76 -7.55 8.87 -1.38
C ARG A 76 -6.42 9.82 -1.82
N SER A 77 -6.77 11.04 -2.23
CA SER A 77 -5.77 12.04 -2.62
C SER A 77 -4.92 12.50 -1.44
N SER A 78 -5.51 12.67 -0.24
CA SER A 78 -4.74 13.03 0.95
C SER A 78 -3.89 11.86 1.46
N ALA A 79 -4.44 10.64 1.42
CA ALA A 79 -3.73 9.44 1.88
C ALA A 79 -2.49 9.09 1.06
N LYS A 80 -2.39 9.55 -0.21
CA LYS A 80 -1.23 9.29 -1.06
C LYS A 80 0.07 9.82 -0.44
N SER A 81 0.05 11.04 0.09
CA SER A 81 1.24 11.64 0.73
C SER A 81 1.69 10.81 1.93
N ASP A 82 0.75 10.42 2.78
CA ASP A 82 1.03 9.61 3.97
C ASP A 82 1.65 8.25 3.59
N VAL A 83 1.14 7.64 2.51
CA VAL A 83 1.67 6.36 2.02
C VAL A 83 3.07 6.53 1.45
N GLU A 84 3.31 7.57 0.64
CA GLU A 84 4.64 7.87 0.09
C GLU A 84 5.70 8.03 1.18
N GLU A 85 5.35 8.70 2.28
CA GLU A 85 6.23 8.87 3.44
C GLU A 85 6.50 7.54 4.17
N ALA A 86 5.54 6.64 4.18
CA ALA A 86 5.67 5.32 4.80
C ALA A 86 6.45 4.29 3.94
N VAL A 87 6.54 4.49 2.62
CA VAL A 87 7.18 3.53 1.68
C VAL A 87 8.59 3.11 2.12
N PRO A 88 9.52 4.02 2.49
CA PRO A 88 10.87 3.61 2.90
C PRO A 88 10.88 2.73 4.14
N GLY A 89 9.96 2.97 5.09
CA GLY A 89 9.79 2.14 6.28
C GLY A 89 9.27 0.75 5.93
N LEU A 90 8.25 0.69 5.08
CA LEU A 90 7.69 -0.57 4.59
C LEU A 90 8.73 -1.39 3.82
N ALA A 91 9.49 -0.76 2.93
CA ALA A 91 10.52 -1.44 2.14
C ALA A 91 11.59 -2.11 3.01
N LYS A 92 12.00 -1.46 4.10
CA LYS A 92 12.93 -2.06 5.09
C LYS A 92 12.32 -3.26 5.81
N ILE A 93 11.03 -3.19 6.15
CA ILE A 93 10.34 -4.32 6.78
C ILE A 93 10.33 -5.51 5.83
N ILE A 94 9.95 -5.30 4.57
CA ILE A 94 9.94 -6.36 3.55
C ILE A 94 11.32 -6.99 3.40
N ASP A 95 12.38 -6.17 3.31
CA ASP A 95 13.77 -6.65 3.19
C ASP A 95 14.18 -7.56 4.35
N ASN A 96 13.82 -7.17 5.58
CA ASN A 96 14.13 -7.94 6.78
C ASN A 96 13.47 -9.34 6.77
N TYR A 97 12.24 -9.45 6.25
CA TYR A 97 11.54 -10.73 6.13
C TYR A 97 11.94 -11.52 4.88
N ALA A 98 12.40 -10.87 3.81
CA ALA A 98 12.87 -11.55 2.60
C ALA A 98 14.26 -12.18 2.75
N LYS A 99 15.05 -11.72 3.72
CA LYS A 99 16.39 -12.23 4.05
C LYS A 99 16.40 -13.32 5.13
N GLY A 100 15.25 -13.60 5.75
CA GLY A 100 15.06 -14.65 6.76
C GLY A 100 14.52 -15.94 6.14
#